data_AF-A0AAU9C8A1-F1
#
_entry.id   AF-A0AAU9C8A1-F1
#
_cell.length_a   1.000
_cell.length_b   1.000
_cell.length_c   1.000
_cell.angle_alpha   90.00
_cell.angle_beta   90.00
_cell.angle_gamma   90.00
#
_symmetry.space_group_name_H-M   'P 1'
#
loop_
_entity.id
_entity.type
_entity.pdbx_description
1 polymer ?
#
loop_
_entity_poly.entity_id
_entity_poly.type
_entity_poly.pdbx_seq_one_letter_code
_entity_poly.pdbx_strand_id
1 'polypeptide(L)'
;MDRGMAVQAQVPVYRVRYSSWIDGLLFFIGLGSFYHINLVGELYPTELALAALGPVIWLEKRRWLAARPVSTLLLMLGVWLFAQICTDLIRHTPAMDMARGWAAITVFFVDFAVIYMLVSERPRRVYLLLFGYALGWLVQPIVQPSIYFSGEPWKFGFGYPFTLLVFTWIGWRCGADIRRMRRYVPFLLLLGLLSIYLHARSLGGFTILAAVLIGLRASRFGEQLRQRISFGKMVAFVIILGVSVTGLKQLYGHAAEQGWLGEEARMKYEIQATGKLGLLIGGRIEMIPALFAVMDSPIIGHGSWPKDPKYRKYLLFLLDLGYQRDKGQLKYAIEHSDLIPAHSHLLQAWVWAGILGAAFWVFVWIWVVKIAWHSFRTPNVLFAPLVFLALLSIWDVLFSPFGSMTRFAWALKLTVLFISWRFVRAEKRYMSLAATSVCV
;
A
#
# COMPACT_ATOMS: atom_id res chain seq x y z
N MET A 1 30.15 -16.45 -35.57
CA MET A 1 29.32 -17.59 -35.12
C MET A 1 29.61 -17.75 -33.64
N ASP A 2 28.70 -17.30 -32.78
CA ASP A 2 28.64 -17.75 -31.38
C ASP A 2 27.29 -17.36 -30.80
N ARG A 3 26.38 -18.32 -30.74
CA ARG A 3 25.02 -18.14 -30.21
C ARG A 3 25.09 -18.30 -28.69
N GLY A 4 24.93 -17.19 -27.98
CA GLY A 4 24.71 -17.19 -26.53
C GLY A 4 23.47 -17.99 -26.16
N MET A 5 23.68 -19.18 -25.62
CA MET A 5 22.65 -19.98 -24.97
C MET A 5 22.26 -19.31 -23.64
N ALA A 6 21.14 -18.59 -23.65
CA ALA A 6 20.44 -18.24 -22.43
C ALA A 6 19.86 -19.54 -21.85
N VAL A 7 20.58 -20.15 -20.91
CA VAL A 7 20.10 -21.29 -20.12
C VAL A 7 18.94 -20.81 -19.25
N GLN A 8 17.72 -21.10 -19.69
CA GLN A 8 16.52 -21.00 -18.86
C GLN A 8 16.69 -21.99 -17.71
N ALA A 9 16.89 -21.49 -16.49
CA ALA A 9 16.85 -22.31 -15.29
C ALA A 9 15.45 -22.94 -15.16
N GLN A 10 15.33 -24.19 -15.61
CA GLN A 10 14.14 -25.00 -15.41
C GLN A 10 14.07 -25.40 -13.93
N VAL A 11 13.29 -24.64 -13.17
CA VAL A 11 12.73 -25.11 -11.90
C VAL A 11 11.96 -26.40 -12.21
N PRO A 12 12.15 -27.51 -11.48
CA PRO A 12 11.52 -28.79 -11.80
C PRO A 12 10.00 -28.62 -11.92
N VAL A 13 9.51 -28.76 -13.15
CA VAL A 13 8.08 -28.71 -13.46
C VAL A 13 7.52 -30.08 -13.11
N TYR A 14 7.19 -30.29 -11.83
CA TYR A 14 6.19 -31.30 -11.50
C TYR A 14 4.96 -31.00 -12.36
N ARG A 15 4.55 -31.94 -13.24
CA ARG A 15 3.31 -31.86 -14.02
C ARG A 15 2.12 -32.00 -13.07
N VAL A 16 1.90 -30.93 -12.31
CA VAL A 16 0.63 -30.46 -11.78
C VAL A 16 -0.52 -30.70 -12.77
N ARG A 17 -1.47 -31.63 -12.63
CA ARG A 17 -2.69 -31.56 -13.46
C ARG A 17 -3.39 -30.26 -13.08
N TYR A 18 -3.28 -29.26 -13.95
CA TYR A 18 -3.55 -27.88 -13.59
C TYR A 18 -5.03 -27.58 -13.69
N SER A 19 -5.63 -27.20 -12.56
CA SER A 19 -7.00 -26.72 -12.54
C SER A 19 -7.06 -25.31 -13.15
N SER A 20 -7.80 -25.17 -14.25
CA SER A 20 -8.21 -23.90 -14.85
C SER A 20 -9.22 -23.14 -13.98
N TRP A 21 -9.94 -23.84 -13.09
CA TRP A 21 -10.96 -23.22 -12.24
C TRP A 21 -10.37 -22.28 -11.18
N ILE A 22 -9.17 -22.58 -10.64
CA ILE A 22 -8.51 -21.69 -9.65
C ILE A 22 -8.15 -20.33 -10.28
N ASP A 23 -7.75 -20.34 -11.55
CA ASP A 23 -7.37 -19.13 -12.27
C ASP A 23 -8.61 -18.22 -12.48
N GLY A 24 -9.76 -18.81 -12.83
CA GLY A 24 -11.04 -18.09 -12.89
C GLY A 24 -11.50 -17.60 -11.51
N LEU A 25 -11.42 -18.45 -10.49
CA LEU A 25 -11.79 -18.10 -9.11
C LEU A 25 -11.01 -16.88 -8.62
N LEU A 26 -9.69 -16.82 -8.85
CA LEU A 26 -8.88 -15.69 -8.42
C LEU A 26 -9.23 -14.38 -9.11
N PHE A 27 -9.59 -14.44 -10.40
CA PHE A 27 -10.09 -13.26 -11.11
C PHE A 27 -11.39 -12.77 -10.47
N PHE A 28 -12.33 -13.67 -10.17
CA PHE A 28 -13.61 -13.31 -9.55
C PHE A 28 -13.49 -12.86 -8.08
N ILE A 29 -12.55 -13.43 -7.32
CA ILE A 29 -12.18 -12.94 -5.99
C ILE A 29 -11.68 -11.49 -6.10
N GLY A 30 -10.79 -11.19 -7.04
CA GLY A 30 -10.38 -9.80 -7.27
C GLY A 30 -11.57 -8.91 -7.65
N LEU A 31 -12.40 -9.38 -8.60
CA LEU A 31 -13.54 -8.64 -9.12
C LEU A 31 -14.54 -8.30 -8.02
N GLY A 32 -14.88 -9.24 -7.15
CA GLY A 32 -15.87 -9.09 -6.07
C GLY A 32 -15.54 -8.06 -4.99
N SER A 33 -14.45 -7.30 -5.14
CA SER A 33 -14.09 -6.17 -4.28
C SER A 33 -14.91 -4.90 -4.56
N PHE A 34 -15.78 -4.91 -5.59
CA PHE A 34 -16.56 -3.75 -6.00
C PHE A 34 -17.73 -3.38 -5.07
N TYR A 35 -18.15 -4.29 -4.19
CA TYR A 35 -19.33 -4.11 -3.35
C TYR A 35 -19.00 -4.38 -1.89
N HIS A 36 -19.57 -3.61 -0.98
CA HIS A 36 -19.49 -3.85 0.46
C HIS A 36 -20.88 -3.81 1.10
N ILE A 37 -21.03 -4.57 2.19
CA ILE A 37 -22.23 -4.63 3.02
C ILE A 37 -21.88 -4.02 4.39
N ASN A 38 -22.77 -3.17 4.90
CA ASN A 38 -22.65 -2.56 6.23
C ASN A 38 -23.39 -3.43 7.25
N LEU A 39 -22.66 -4.15 8.11
CA LEU A 39 -23.26 -4.98 9.16
C LEU A 39 -22.75 -4.55 10.54
N VAL A 40 -21.51 -4.90 10.90
CA VAL A 40 -20.79 -4.37 12.08
C VAL A 40 -19.76 -3.32 11.66
N GLY A 41 -19.16 -3.55 10.50
CA GLY A 41 -18.42 -2.59 9.68
C GLY A 41 -18.66 -2.93 8.22
N GLU A 42 -17.83 -2.38 7.34
CA GLU A 42 -17.86 -2.72 5.92
C GLU A 42 -17.22 -4.09 5.70
N LEU A 43 -18.00 -5.05 5.18
CA LEU A 43 -17.56 -6.38 4.78
C LEU A 43 -17.73 -6.56 3.28
N TYR A 44 -16.71 -7.12 2.63
CA TYR A 44 -16.73 -7.39 1.19
C TYR A 44 -17.11 -8.84 0.91
N PRO A 45 -17.90 -9.14 -0.15
CA PRO A 45 -18.16 -10.52 -0.59
C PRO A 45 -16.87 -11.32 -0.81
N THR A 46 -15.80 -10.63 -1.23
CA THR A 46 -14.47 -11.22 -1.40
C THR A 46 -13.87 -11.71 -0.08
N GLU A 47 -13.98 -10.93 0.99
CA GLU A 47 -13.48 -11.31 2.33
C GLU A 47 -14.24 -12.55 2.83
N LEU A 48 -15.57 -12.60 2.62
CA LEU A 48 -16.40 -13.76 2.97
C LEU A 48 -16.00 -15.00 2.17
N ALA A 49 -15.79 -14.85 0.86
CA ALA A 49 -15.34 -15.95 0.00
C ALA A 49 -13.97 -16.49 0.45
N LEU A 50 -13.03 -15.61 0.81
CA LEU A 50 -11.71 -16.02 1.29
C LEU A 50 -11.78 -16.70 2.65
N ALA A 51 -12.62 -16.21 3.57
CA ALA A 51 -12.86 -16.86 4.85
C ALA A 51 -13.45 -18.27 4.68
N ALA A 52 -14.43 -18.44 3.77
CA ALA A 52 -15.03 -19.73 3.49
C ALA A 52 -14.04 -20.73 2.83
N LEU A 53 -13.20 -20.25 1.92
CA LEU A 53 -12.20 -21.07 1.24
C LEU A 53 -10.98 -21.40 2.11
N GLY A 54 -10.73 -20.60 3.15
CA GLY A 54 -9.54 -20.67 4.00
C GLY A 54 -9.25 -22.06 4.57
N PRO A 55 -10.21 -22.74 5.24
CA PRO A 55 -9.99 -24.07 5.82
C PRO A 55 -9.55 -25.11 4.79
N VAL A 56 -10.22 -25.15 3.62
CA VAL A 56 -9.91 -26.10 2.55
C VAL A 56 -8.51 -25.86 1.98
N ILE A 57 -8.18 -24.61 1.68
CA ILE A 57 -6.88 -24.24 1.13
C ILE A 57 -5.76 -24.48 2.16
N TRP A 58 -6.01 -24.24 3.43
CA TRP A 58 -5.04 -24.43 4.50
C TRP A 58 -4.56 -25.89 4.59
N LEU A 59 -5.47 -26.86 4.49
CA LEU A 59 -5.14 -28.28 4.56
C LEU A 59 -4.14 -28.71 3.49
N GLU A 60 -4.27 -28.16 2.27
CA GLU A 60 -3.41 -28.52 1.13
C GLU A 60 -2.16 -27.65 1.02
N LYS A 61 -2.24 -26.36 1.38
CA LYS A 61 -1.28 -25.34 0.94
C LYS A 61 -0.56 -24.60 2.07
N ARG A 62 -0.79 -24.95 3.34
CA ARG A 62 -0.15 -24.30 4.51
C ARG A 62 1.38 -24.23 4.45
N ARG A 63 2.04 -25.17 3.76
CA ARG A 63 3.50 -25.18 3.60
C ARG A 63 4.06 -23.88 3.00
N TRP A 64 3.27 -23.17 2.19
CA TRP A 64 3.68 -21.89 1.60
C TRP A 64 3.82 -20.78 2.65
N LEU A 65 3.03 -20.85 3.72
CA LEU A 65 3.05 -19.86 4.81
C LEU A 65 4.22 -20.09 5.78
N ALA A 66 4.72 -21.32 5.88
CA ALA A 66 5.86 -21.64 6.74
C ALA A 66 7.18 -21.00 6.27
N ALA A 67 7.30 -20.66 4.99
CA ALA A 67 8.52 -20.12 4.42
C ALA A 67 8.81 -18.70 4.94
N ARG A 68 10.03 -18.47 5.46
CA ARG A 68 10.48 -17.11 5.78
C ARG A 68 10.55 -16.27 4.49
N PRO A 69 10.14 -14.99 4.50
CA PRO A 69 9.74 -14.19 5.67
C PRO A 69 8.23 -14.21 6.00
N VAL A 70 7.43 -14.97 5.26
CA VAL A 70 5.96 -14.97 5.41
C VAL A 70 5.53 -15.47 6.78
N SER A 71 6.17 -16.53 7.29
CA SER A 71 5.91 -17.02 8.65
C SER A 71 6.20 -15.96 9.72
N THR A 72 7.24 -15.14 9.54
CA THR A 72 7.55 -14.03 10.45
C THR A 72 6.50 -12.92 10.35
N LEU A 73 6.02 -12.60 9.15
CA LEU A 73 4.93 -11.64 8.98
C LEU A 73 3.65 -12.11 9.71
N LEU A 74 3.26 -13.38 9.52
CA LEU A 74 2.08 -13.95 10.18
C LEU A 74 2.22 -13.96 11.71
N LEU A 75 3.42 -14.25 12.21
CA LEU A 75 3.72 -14.15 13.64
C LEU A 75 3.55 -12.71 14.13
N MET A 76 4.12 -11.72 13.44
CA MET A 76 3.97 -10.30 13.81
C MET A 76 2.51 -9.83 13.74
N LEU A 77 1.74 -10.34 12.78
CA LEU A 77 0.32 -10.03 12.68
C LEU A 77 -0.50 -10.68 13.81
N GLY A 78 -0.14 -11.90 14.23
CA GLY A 78 -0.69 -12.54 15.42
C GLY A 78 -0.35 -11.80 16.70
N VAL A 79 0.89 -11.29 16.83
CA VAL A 79 1.31 -10.44 17.95
C VAL A 79 0.53 -9.12 17.97
N TRP A 80 0.28 -8.50 16.81
CA TRP A 80 -0.56 -7.31 16.72
C TRP A 80 -2.01 -7.60 17.15
N LEU A 81 -2.61 -8.69 16.68
CA LEU A 81 -3.95 -9.10 17.12
C LEU A 81 -4.02 -9.34 18.63
N PHE A 82 -3.05 -10.08 19.17
CA PHE A 82 -2.96 -10.34 20.61
C PHE A 82 -2.84 -9.04 21.42
N ALA A 83 -1.98 -8.12 20.97
CA ALA A 83 -1.84 -6.80 21.60
C ALA A 83 -3.16 -6.03 21.57
N GLN A 84 -3.86 -6.00 20.43
CA GLN A 84 -5.17 -5.34 20.32
C GLN A 84 -6.20 -5.92 21.31
N ILE A 85 -6.28 -7.25 21.41
CA ILE A 85 -7.17 -7.94 22.35
C ILE A 85 -6.82 -7.56 23.79
N CYS A 86 -5.55 -7.62 24.17
CA CYS A 86 -5.11 -7.26 25.52
C CYS A 86 -5.44 -5.80 25.84
N THR A 87 -5.13 -4.88 24.93
CA THR A 87 -5.41 -3.46 25.11
C THR A 87 -6.90 -3.21 25.28
N ASP A 88 -7.74 -3.82 24.46
CA ASP A 88 -9.19 -3.67 24.55
C ASP A 88 -9.75 -4.16 25.88
N LEU A 89 -9.23 -5.28 26.40
CA LEU A 89 -9.61 -5.81 27.71
C LEU A 89 -9.14 -4.90 28.85
N ILE A 90 -7.90 -4.38 28.78
CA ILE A 90 -7.34 -3.45 29.79
C ILE A 90 -8.08 -2.11 29.79
N ARG A 91 -8.49 -1.62 28.61
CA ARG A 91 -9.16 -0.33 28.43
C ARG A 91 -10.68 -0.42 28.57
N HIS A 92 -11.22 -1.62 28.81
CA HIS A 92 -12.66 -1.88 28.86
C HIS A 92 -13.39 -1.30 27.63
N THR A 93 -12.80 -1.47 26.45
CA THR A 93 -13.33 -0.95 25.19
C THR A 93 -14.75 -1.48 24.97
N PRO A 94 -15.70 -0.67 24.46
CA PRO A 94 -17.05 -1.16 24.19
C PRO A 94 -17.05 -2.36 23.24
N ALA A 95 -17.87 -3.39 23.52
CA ALA A 95 -17.86 -4.66 22.80
C ALA A 95 -17.97 -4.52 21.26
N MET A 96 -18.76 -3.54 20.79
CA MET A 96 -18.90 -3.24 19.36
C MET A 96 -17.59 -2.72 18.74
N ASP A 97 -16.88 -1.85 19.46
CA ASP A 97 -15.61 -1.28 19.00
C ASP A 97 -14.49 -2.35 19.06
N MET A 98 -14.48 -3.21 20.09
CA MET A 98 -13.61 -4.40 20.17
C MET A 98 -13.82 -5.32 18.97
N ALA A 99 -15.08 -5.68 18.67
CA ALA A 99 -15.42 -6.57 17.58
C ALA A 99 -14.94 -6.01 16.23
N ARG A 100 -15.07 -4.69 16.00
CA ARG A 100 -14.56 -4.02 14.80
C ARG A 100 -13.04 -4.11 14.69
N GLY A 101 -12.32 -3.83 15.77
CA GLY A 101 -10.85 -3.93 15.82
C GLY A 101 -10.35 -5.34 15.52
N TRP A 102 -10.90 -6.33 16.22
CA TRP A 102 -10.48 -7.72 16.09
C TRP A 102 -10.83 -8.28 14.71
N ALA A 103 -12.03 -7.98 14.22
CA ALA A 103 -12.45 -8.39 12.88
C ALA A 103 -11.56 -7.77 11.80
N ALA A 104 -11.20 -6.47 11.90
CA ALA A 104 -10.35 -5.83 10.91
C ALA A 104 -8.96 -6.51 10.78
N ILE A 105 -8.33 -6.87 11.90
CA ILE A 105 -7.03 -7.56 11.90
C ILE A 105 -7.18 -9.01 11.44
N THR A 106 -8.23 -9.71 11.91
CA THR A 106 -8.47 -11.12 11.59
C THR A 106 -8.82 -11.32 10.11
N VAL A 107 -9.68 -10.48 9.55
CA VAL A 107 -10.02 -10.52 8.12
C VAL A 107 -8.79 -10.23 7.28
N PHE A 108 -7.97 -9.25 7.65
CA PHE A 108 -6.70 -8.98 6.97
C PHE A 108 -5.72 -10.17 7.05
N PHE A 109 -5.64 -10.86 8.20
CA PHE A 109 -4.87 -12.11 8.34
C PHE A 109 -5.33 -13.15 7.32
N VAL A 110 -6.63 -13.42 7.29
CA VAL A 110 -7.26 -14.45 6.44
C VAL A 110 -7.07 -14.10 4.97
N ASP A 111 -7.38 -12.86 4.57
CA ASP A 111 -7.22 -12.39 3.20
C ASP A 111 -5.80 -12.62 2.72
N PHE A 112 -4.80 -12.14 3.46
CA PHE A 112 -3.40 -12.31 3.09
C PHE A 112 -3.00 -13.78 3.01
N ALA A 113 -3.31 -14.57 4.04
CA ALA A 113 -2.89 -15.97 4.11
C ALA A 113 -3.48 -16.79 2.96
N VAL A 114 -4.78 -16.65 2.70
CA VAL A 114 -5.51 -17.42 1.68
C VAL A 114 -5.09 -17.00 0.27
N ILE A 115 -5.04 -15.69 0.00
CA ILE A 115 -4.57 -15.17 -1.29
C ILE A 115 -3.14 -15.65 -1.56
N TYR A 116 -2.24 -15.51 -0.58
CA TYR A 116 -0.86 -15.91 -0.74
C TYR A 116 -0.71 -17.39 -1.09
N MET A 117 -1.47 -18.27 -0.42
CA MET A 117 -1.48 -19.71 -0.71
C MET A 117 -2.00 -20.02 -2.12
N LEU A 118 -3.05 -19.33 -2.58
CA LEU A 118 -3.65 -19.55 -3.90
C LEU A 118 -2.72 -19.17 -5.05
N VAL A 119 -1.98 -18.07 -4.91
CA VAL A 119 -1.10 -17.55 -5.98
C VAL A 119 0.32 -18.12 -5.93
N SER A 120 0.74 -18.70 -4.80
CA SER A 120 2.13 -19.13 -4.52
C SER A 120 2.73 -20.16 -5.47
N GLU A 121 1.90 -20.87 -6.22
CA GLU A 121 2.34 -21.86 -7.22
C GLU A 121 2.66 -21.22 -8.57
N ARG A 122 1.96 -20.15 -8.93
CA ARG A 122 1.95 -19.60 -10.28
C ARG A 122 1.95 -18.07 -10.26
N PRO A 123 3.03 -17.42 -10.68
CA PRO A 123 3.10 -15.96 -10.76
C PRO A 123 1.99 -15.34 -11.63
N ARG A 124 1.55 -16.07 -12.66
CA ARG A 124 0.41 -15.71 -13.53
C ARG A 124 -0.85 -15.38 -12.73
N ARG A 125 -1.11 -16.11 -11.64
CA ARG A 125 -2.28 -15.96 -10.78
C ARG A 125 -2.32 -14.61 -10.06
N VAL A 126 -1.16 -14.03 -9.78
CA VAL A 126 -1.06 -12.68 -9.20
C VAL A 126 -1.66 -11.65 -10.16
N TYR A 127 -1.36 -11.74 -11.46
CA TYR A 127 -1.93 -10.80 -12.43
C TYR A 127 -3.43 -10.99 -12.60
N LEU A 128 -3.94 -12.23 -12.63
CA LEU A 128 -5.38 -12.48 -12.74
C LEU A 128 -6.14 -11.85 -11.58
N LEU A 129 -5.60 -11.99 -10.37
CA LEU A 129 -6.14 -11.36 -9.17
C LEU A 129 -6.09 -9.82 -9.25
N LEU A 130 -4.96 -9.25 -9.69
CA LEU A 130 -4.81 -7.80 -9.87
C LEU A 130 -5.72 -7.24 -10.97
N PHE A 131 -5.91 -7.96 -12.07
CA PHE A 131 -6.87 -7.60 -13.13
C PHE A 131 -8.29 -7.59 -12.59
N GLY A 132 -8.69 -8.65 -11.89
CA GLY A 132 -9.99 -8.73 -11.23
C GLY A 132 -10.18 -7.56 -10.26
N TYR A 133 -9.21 -7.32 -9.38
CA TYR A 133 -9.26 -6.23 -8.39
C TYR A 133 -9.38 -4.85 -9.04
N ALA A 134 -8.55 -4.55 -10.04
CA ALA A 134 -8.60 -3.27 -10.74
C ALA A 134 -9.95 -3.08 -11.47
N LEU A 135 -10.48 -4.12 -12.12
CA LEU A 135 -11.79 -4.04 -12.77
C LEU A 135 -12.94 -3.90 -11.76
N GLY A 136 -12.88 -4.61 -10.64
CA GLY A 136 -13.86 -4.47 -9.56
C GLY A 136 -13.90 -3.03 -9.04
N TRP A 137 -12.73 -2.46 -8.76
CA TRP A 137 -12.64 -1.07 -8.32
C TRP A 137 -12.99 -0.02 -9.39
N LEU A 138 -12.96 -0.35 -10.69
CA LEU A 138 -13.52 0.53 -11.72
C LEU A 138 -15.05 0.54 -11.70
N VAL A 139 -15.68 -0.57 -11.28
CA VAL A 139 -17.14 -0.70 -11.18
C VAL A 139 -17.66 -0.11 -9.86
N GLN A 140 -16.88 -0.16 -8.78
CA GLN A 140 -17.28 0.26 -7.44
C GLN A 140 -17.91 1.67 -7.39
N PRO A 141 -17.33 2.73 -8.00
CA PRO A 141 -17.89 4.07 -7.89
C PRO A 141 -19.22 4.23 -8.62
N ILE A 142 -19.53 3.33 -9.55
CA ILE A 142 -20.80 3.31 -10.29
C ILE A 142 -21.88 2.65 -9.44
N VAL A 143 -21.54 1.58 -8.71
CA VAL A 143 -22.48 0.80 -7.90
C VAL A 143 -22.69 1.41 -6.51
N GLN A 144 -21.63 1.93 -5.91
CA GLN A 144 -21.62 2.55 -4.58
C GLN A 144 -20.81 3.85 -4.61
N PRO A 145 -21.32 4.91 -5.27
CA PRO A 145 -20.62 6.19 -5.39
C PRO A 145 -20.36 6.80 -4.01
N SER A 146 -19.13 7.27 -3.79
CA SER A 146 -18.81 8.06 -2.60
C SER A 146 -19.34 9.49 -2.75
N ILE A 147 -19.58 10.17 -1.62
CA ILE A 147 -20.00 11.59 -1.62
C ILE A 147 -19.00 12.51 -2.34
N TYR A 148 -17.73 12.11 -2.45
CA TYR A 148 -16.68 12.86 -3.11
C TYR A 148 -16.52 12.52 -4.59
N PHE A 149 -17.16 11.43 -5.05
CA PHE A 149 -17.04 10.95 -6.42
C PHE A 149 -17.61 11.95 -7.43
N SER A 150 -18.70 12.65 -7.09
CA SER A 150 -19.34 13.63 -7.99
C SER A 150 -18.43 14.83 -8.30
N GLY A 151 -17.63 15.29 -7.33
CA GLY A 151 -16.74 16.43 -7.50
C GLY A 151 -15.40 16.07 -8.16
N GLU A 152 -14.77 14.97 -7.75
CA GLU A 152 -13.46 14.56 -8.28
C GLU A 152 -13.46 13.06 -8.67
N PRO A 153 -14.16 12.65 -9.76
CA PRO A 153 -14.35 11.23 -10.11
C PRO A 153 -13.07 10.44 -10.35
N TRP A 154 -12.06 11.10 -10.92
CA TRP A 154 -10.75 10.47 -11.16
C TRP A 154 -10.02 10.17 -9.85
N LYS A 155 -10.06 11.09 -8.89
CA LYS A 155 -9.31 10.96 -7.64
C LYS A 155 -9.98 10.01 -6.66
N PHE A 156 -11.31 10.07 -6.55
CA PHE A 156 -12.08 9.26 -5.59
C PHE A 156 -12.75 8.03 -6.22
N GLY A 157 -12.42 7.70 -7.46
CA GLY A 157 -12.95 6.53 -8.17
C GLY A 157 -11.94 5.92 -9.12
N PHE A 158 -11.91 6.40 -10.36
CA PHE A 158 -11.31 5.66 -11.48
C PHE A 158 -9.78 5.66 -11.54
N GLY A 159 -9.12 6.69 -11.01
CA GLY A 159 -7.69 6.92 -11.27
C GLY A 159 -6.78 5.84 -10.70
N TYR A 160 -6.99 5.45 -9.45
CA TYR A 160 -6.21 4.38 -8.81
C TYR A 160 -6.36 3.03 -9.53
N PRO A 161 -7.57 2.48 -9.71
CA PRO A 161 -7.73 1.18 -10.36
C PRO A 161 -7.31 1.20 -11.83
N PHE A 162 -7.54 2.30 -12.56
CA PHE A 162 -7.05 2.42 -13.94
C PHE A 162 -5.51 2.38 -13.99
N THR A 163 -4.85 3.12 -13.10
CA THR A 163 -3.37 3.13 -13.04
C THR A 163 -2.83 1.74 -12.67
N LEU A 164 -3.45 1.06 -11.70
CA LEU A 164 -3.08 -0.30 -11.33
C LEU A 164 -3.27 -1.28 -12.50
N LEU A 165 -4.38 -1.14 -13.25
CA LEU A 165 -4.66 -1.94 -14.44
C LEU A 165 -3.56 -1.79 -15.49
N VAL A 166 -3.13 -0.55 -15.76
CA VAL A 166 -2.04 -0.25 -16.69
C VAL A 166 -0.72 -0.91 -16.25
N PHE A 167 -0.30 -0.75 -15.00
CA PHE A 167 0.94 -1.38 -14.51
C PHE A 167 0.86 -2.91 -14.54
N THR A 168 -0.30 -3.47 -14.19
CA THR A 168 -0.55 -4.92 -14.24
C THR A 168 -0.47 -5.43 -15.67
N TRP A 169 -1.07 -4.72 -16.63
CA TRP A 169 -1.02 -5.04 -18.06
C TRP A 169 0.40 -4.96 -18.64
N ILE A 170 1.16 -3.91 -18.32
CA ILE A 170 2.56 -3.78 -18.74
C ILE A 170 3.38 -4.95 -18.19
N GLY A 171 3.21 -5.27 -16.90
CA GLY A 171 3.88 -6.40 -16.25
C GLY A 171 3.55 -7.73 -16.91
N TRP A 172 2.28 -7.98 -17.20
CA TRP A 172 1.83 -9.18 -17.91
C TRP A 172 2.45 -9.29 -19.31
N ARG A 173 2.40 -8.20 -20.09
CA ARG A 173 2.84 -8.18 -21.49
C ARG A 173 4.36 -8.26 -21.65
N CYS A 174 5.10 -7.70 -20.70
CA CYS A 174 6.56 -7.60 -20.74
C CYS A 174 7.28 -8.66 -19.91
N GLY A 175 6.61 -9.28 -18.93
CA GLY A 175 7.25 -10.22 -18.02
C GLY A 175 8.41 -9.55 -17.27
N ALA A 176 9.61 -10.13 -17.33
CA ALA A 176 10.81 -9.53 -16.73
C ALA A 176 11.63 -8.64 -17.70
N ASP A 177 11.18 -8.47 -18.96
CA ASP A 177 11.92 -7.71 -19.98
C ASP A 177 11.78 -6.20 -19.78
N ILE A 178 12.74 -5.62 -19.05
CA ILE A 178 12.77 -4.19 -18.73
C ILE A 178 12.90 -3.30 -19.99
N ARG A 179 13.54 -3.79 -21.06
CA ARG A 179 13.71 -3.02 -22.31
C ARG A 179 12.37 -2.85 -23.01
N ARG A 180 11.51 -3.87 -22.94
CA ARG A 180 10.13 -3.78 -23.44
C ARG A 180 9.29 -2.84 -22.57
N MET A 181 9.43 -2.91 -21.24
CA MET A 181 8.73 -2.00 -20.33
C MET A 181 9.08 -0.52 -20.58
N ARG A 182 10.35 -0.23 -20.92
CA ARG A 182 10.82 1.14 -21.22
C ARG A 182 9.98 1.84 -22.28
N ARG A 183 9.43 1.11 -23.26
CA ARG A 183 8.59 1.68 -24.32
C ARG A 183 7.32 2.35 -23.80
N TYR A 184 6.85 1.97 -22.61
CA TYR A 184 5.65 2.50 -21.98
C TYR A 184 5.93 3.67 -21.03
N VAL A 185 7.19 4.03 -20.78
CA VAL A 185 7.54 5.13 -19.86
C VAL A 185 6.92 6.46 -20.26
N PRO A 186 6.94 6.91 -21.53
CA PRO A 186 6.28 8.16 -21.93
C PRO A 186 4.77 8.16 -21.63
N PHE A 187 4.10 7.04 -21.90
CA PHE A 187 2.68 6.88 -21.59
C PHE A 187 2.40 6.97 -20.08
N LEU A 188 3.22 6.32 -19.25
CA LEU A 188 3.09 6.40 -17.80
C LEU A 188 3.35 7.82 -17.25
N LEU A 189 4.31 8.55 -17.84
CA LEU A 189 4.54 9.95 -17.49
C LEU A 189 3.32 10.81 -17.81
N LEU A 190 2.74 10.66 -19.00
CA LEU A 190 1.51 11.35 -19.39
C LEU A 190 0.33 10.99 -18.49
N LEU A 191 0.15 9.71 -18.13
CA LEU A 191 -0.88 9.27 -17.20
C LEU A 191 -0.72 9.89 -15.81
N GLY A 192 0.53 10.02 -15.35
CA GLY A 192 0.84 10.67 -14.10
C GLY A 192 0.57 12.19 -14.13
N LEU A 193 0.93 12.87 -15.21
CA LEU A 193 0.59 14.28 -15.43
C LEU A 193 -0.93 14.50 -15.50
N LEU A 194 -1.65 13.63 -16.23
CA LEU A 194 -3.12 13.64 -16.29
C LEU A 194 -3.72 13.48 -14.89
N SER A 195 -3.16 12.59 -14.07
CA SER A 195 -3.62 12.40 -12.69
C SER A 195 -3.39 13.64 -11.82
N ILE A 196 -2.28 14.36 -12.00
CA ILE A 196 -2.03 15.63 -11.30
C ILE A 196 -3.04 16.69 -11.76
N TYR A 197 -3.26 16.80 -13.08
CA TYR A 197 -4.22 17.72 -13.68
C TYR A 197 -5.64 17.49 -13.15
N LEU A 198 -6.04 16.23 -13.00
CA LEU A 198 -7.33 15.82 -12.41
C LEU A 198 -7.32 15.79 -10.87
N HIS A 199 -6.53 16.65 -10.23
CA HIS A 199 -6.44 16.85 -8.78
C HIS A 199 -5.99 15.64 -7.93
N ALA A 200 -5.57 14.53 -8.56
CA ALA A 200 -5.04 13.32 -7.92
C ALA A 200 -3.51 13.39 -7.78
N ARG A 201 -3.02 14.41 -7.05
CA ARG A 201 -1.60 14.78 -6.93
C ARG A 201 -0.69 13.63 -6.49
N SER A 202 -1.04 12.93 -5.42
CA SER A 202 -0.24 11.83 -4.88
C SER A 202 -0.18 10.66 -5.86
N LEU A 203 -1.33 10.26 -6.42
CA LEU A 203 -1.41 9.20 -7.43
C LEU A 203 -0.53 9.53 -8.64
N GLY A 204 -0.66 10.73 -9.19
CA GLY A 204 0.14 11.15 -10.33
C GLY A 204 1.65 11.20 -10.04
N GLY A 205 2.03 11.67 -8.85
CA GLY A 205 3.41 11.64 -8.37
C GLY A 205 3.97 10.22 -8.27
N PHE A 206 3.22 9.26 -7.74
CA PHE A 206 3.64 7.85 -7.66
C PHE A 206 3.72 7.21 -9.04
N THR A 207 2.81 7.52 -9.96
CA THR A 207 2.84 7.05 -11.35
C THR A 207 4.08 7.55 -12.08
N ILE A 208 4.39 8.84 -11.97
CA ILE A 208 5.61 9.44 -12.56
C ILE A 208 6.86 8.80 -11.96
N LEU A 209 6.93 8.69 -10.63
CA LEU A 209 8.08 8.11 -9.96
C LEU A 209 8.29 6.63 -10.36
N ALA A 210 7.22 5.85 -10.44
CA ALA A 210 7.29 4.47 -10.94
C ALA A 210 7.77 4.41 -12.40
N ALA A 211 7.29 5.30 -13.27
CA ALA A 211 7.73 5.41 -14.67
C ALA A 211 9.23 5.74 -14.77
N VAL A 212 9.69 6.71 -13.98
CA VAL A 212 11.11 7.09 -13.90
C VAL A 212 11.96 5.93 -13.41
N LEU A 213 11.54 5.19 -12.38
CA LEU A 213 12.27 4.02 -11.89
C LEU A 213 12.38 2.91 -12.95
N ILE A 214 11.31 2.66 -13.72
CA ILE A 214 11.34 1.71 -14.85
C ILE A 214 12.32 2.21 -15.93
N GLY A 215 12.24 3.49 -16.29
CA GLY A 215 13.11 4.10 -17.31
C GLY A 215 14.59 4.10 -16.92
N LEU A 216 14.89 4.51 -15.68
CA LEU A 216 16.23 4.47 -15.10
C LEU A 216 16.77 3.04 -15.10
N ARG A 217 15.97 2.06 -14.68
CA ARG A 217 16.42 0.66 -14.65
C ARG A 217 16.74 0.10 -16.05
N ALA A 218 16.11 0.64 -17.09
CA ALA A 218 16.33 0.27 -18.48
C ALA A 218 17.45 1.07 -19.17
N SER A 219 18.12 1.98 -18.47
CA SER A 219 19.19 2.82 -19.03
C SER A 219 20.59 2.38 -18.55
N ARG A 220 21.63 2.71 -19.34
CA ARG A 220 23.03 2.48 -18.95
C ARG A 220 23.44 3.27 -17.70
N PHE A 221 22.88 4.47 -17.55
CA PHE A 221 23.09 5.30 -16.36
C PHE A 221 22.57 4.62 -15.08
N GLY A 222 21.37 4.01 -15.14
CA GLY A 222 20.82 3.30 -13.99
C GLY A 222 21.62 2.06 -13.60
N GLU A 223 22.29 1.42 -14.56
CA GLU A 223 23.22 0.31 -14.29
C GLU A 223 24.45 0.76 -13.50
N GLN A 224 25.06 1.88 -13.87
CA GLN A 224 26.18 2.47 -13.12
C GLN A 224 25.74 2.93 -11.72
N LEU A 225 24.59 3.60 -11.63
CA LEU A 225 24.03 4.10 -10.38
C LEU A 225 23.79 2.96 -9.37
N ARG A 226 23.26 1.83 -9.86
CA ARG A 226 22.99 0.63 -9.05
C ARG A 226 24.24 0.06 -8.37
N GLN A 227 25.38 0.10 -9.05
CA GLN A 227 26.64 -0.42 -8.52
C GLN A 227 27.22 0.48 -7.42
N ARG A 228 26.93 1.79 -7.45
CA ARG A 228 27.49 2.78 -6.53
C ARG A 228 26.60 3.07 -5.31
N ILE A 229 25.28 2.93 -5.43
CA ILE A 229 24.35 3.23 -4.33
C ILE A 229 24.20 2.01 -3.42
N SER A 230 24.54 2.17 -2.13
CA SER A 230 24.27 1.17 -1.09
C SER A 230 22.80 1.23 -0.62
N PHE A 231 22.32 0.18 0.04
CA PHE A 231 20.96 0.15 0.58
C PHE A 231 20.66 1.34 1.50
N GLY A 232 21.60 1.69 2.40
CA GLY A 232 21.45 2.84 3.31
C GLY A 232 21.31 4.17 2.55
N LYS A 233 22.09 4.37 1.48
CA LYS A 233 21.97 5.57 0.63
C LYS A 233 20.64 5.62 -0.12
N MET A 234 20.07 4.46 -0.51
CA MET A 234 18.74 4.42 -1.11
C MET A 234 17.64 4.71 -0.09
N VAL A 235 17.71 4.18 1.13
CA VAL A 235 16.76 4.52 2.20
C VAL A 235 16.81 6.02 2.48
N ALA A 236 18.01 6.58 2.63
CA ALA A 236 18.20 8.02 2.76
C ALA A 236 17.63 8.77 1.53
N PHE A 237 17.85 8.29 0.31
CA PHE A 237 17.31 8.88 -0.90
C PHE A 237 15.78 8.82 -0.96
N VAL A 238 15.12 7.73 -0.55
CA VAL A 238 13.66 7.63 -0.50
C VAL A 238 13.08 8.57 0.56
N ILE A 239 13.74 8.68 1.71
CA ILE A 239 13.38 9.65 2.76
C ILE A 239 13.55 11.07 2.20
N ILE A 240 14.71 11.38 1.61
CA ILE A 240 14.99 12.67 0.97
C ILE A 240 14.01 12.93 -0.16
N LEU A 241 13.64 11.95 -0.98
CA LEU A 241 12.69 12.11 -2.08
C LEU A 241 11.28 12.35 -1.53
N GLY A 242 10.88 11.64 -0.46
CA GLY A 242 9.65 11.92 0.29
C GLY A 242 9.63 13.32 0.89
N VAL A 243 10.77 13.81 1.37
CA VAL A 243 11.00 15.21 1.76
C VAL A 243 11.04 16.11 0.51
N SER A 244 11.55 15.67 -0.64
CA SER A 244 11.66 16.46 -1.87
C SER A 244 10.32 16.61 -2.59
N VAL A 245 9.36 15.71 -2.32
CA VAL A 245 7.95 15.94 -2.63
C VAL A 245 7.45 17.20 -1.91
N THR A 246 8.09 17.69 -0.84
CA THR A 246 7.86 19.05 -0.31
C THR A 246 8.45 20.17 -1.19
N GLY A 247 9.53 19.90 -1.94
CA GLY A 247 10.04 20.81 -2.98
C GLY A 247 9.12 20.89 -4.20
N LEU A 248 8.58 19.76 -4.67
CA LEU A 248 7.51 19.74 -5.69
C LEU A 248 6.25 20.52 -5.24
N LYS A 249 6.04 20.68 -3.94
CA LYS A 249 4.95 21.50 -3.38
C LYS A 249 5.20 23.00 -3.55
N GLN A 250 6.45 23.47 -3.62
CA GLN A 250 6.73 24.88 -3.95
C GLN A 250 6.43 25.16 -5.42
N LEU A 251 6.80 24.24 -6.32
CA LEU A 251 6.46 24.35 -7.74
C LEU A 251 4.94 24.32 -7.97
N TYR A 252 4.23 23.44 -7.24
CA TYR A 252 2.77 23.39 -7.22
C TYR A 252 2.16 24.67 -6.63
N GLY A 253 2.72 25.17 -5.53
CA GLY A 253 2.26 26.41 -4.89
C GLY A 253 2.34 27.58 -5.84
N HIS A 254 3.46 27.73 -6.54
CA HIS A 254 3.63 28.74 -7.58
C HIS A 254 2.63 28.57 -8.74
N ALA A 255 2.44 27.34 -9.23
CA ALA A 255 1.48 27.06 -10.30
C ALA A 255 0.01 27.27 -9.87
N ALA A 256 -0.33 27.00 -8.60
CA ALA A 256 -1.65 27.21 -8.04
C ALA A 256 -1.91 28.71 -7.76
N GLU A 257 -0.94 29.43 -7.20
CA GLU A 257 -0.99 30.88 -6.96
C GLU A 257 -1.15 31.65 -8.27
N GLN A 258 -0.48 31.22 -9.35
CA GLN A 258 -0.63 31.81 -10.69
C GLN A 258 -1.91 31.38 -11.42
N GLY A 259 -2.77 30.56 -10.80
CA GLY A 259 -4.05 30.15 -11.37
C GLY A 259 -3.97 29.11 -12.49
N TRP A 260 -2.79 28.56 -12.79
CA TRP A 260 -2.59 27.59 -13.88
C TRP A 260 -3.31 26.25 -13.64
N LEU A 261 -3.65 25.98 -12.38
CA LEU A 261 -4.33 24.75 -11.93
C LEU A 261 -5.82 24.97 -11.65
N GLY A 262 -6.36 26.16 -11.94
CA GLY A 262 -7.75 26.53 -11.69
C GLY A 262 -8.00 27.10 -10.28
N GLU A 263 -9.16 27.75 -10.14
CA GLU A 263 -9.51 28.55 -8.95
C GLU A 263 -9.71 27.68 -7.69
N GLU A 264 -10.30 26.49 -7.83
CA GLU A 264 -10.46 25.57 -6.70
C GLU A 264 -9.12 25.07 -6.14
N ALA A 265 -8.14 24.85 -7.01
CA ALA A 265 -6.80 24.41 -6.61
C ALA A 265 -6.06 25.51 -5.85
N ARG A 266 -6.27 26.79 -6.27
CA ARG A 266 -5.75 27.98 -5.59
C ARG A 266 -6.35 28.12 -4.19
N MET A 267 -7.68 28.11 -4.06
CA MET A 267 -8.34 28.20 -2.75
C MET A 267 -7.94 27.06 -1.80
N LYS A 268 -7.88 25.81 -2.29
CA LYS A 268 -7.42 24.66 -1.48
C LYS A 268 -5.97 24.82 -1.03
N TYR A 269 -5.12 25.40 -1.86
CA TYR A 269 -3.73 25.65 -1.53
C TYR A 269 -3.60 26.74 -0.46
N GLU A 270 -4.28 27.87 -0.61
CA GLU A 270 -4.27 28.99 0.36
C GLU A 270 -4.72 28.54 1.75
N ILE A 271 -5.80 27.74 1.84
CA ILE A 271 -6.28 27.19 3.12
C ILE A 271 -5.27 26.24 3.76
N GLN A 272 -4.55 25.44 2.97
CA GLN A 272 -3.63 24.42 3.50
C GLN A 272 -2.20 24.93 3.73
N ALA A 273 -1.78 26.02 3.06
CA ALA A 273 -0.42 26.54 3.05
C ALA A 273 -0.15 27.63 4.11
N THR A 274 -1.19 28.20 4.74
CA THR A 274 -1.08 29.37 5.64
C THR A 274 -0.40 29.12 6.99
N GLY A 275 -0.31 27.87 7.47
CA GLY A 275 0.21 27.58 8.82
C GLY A 275 1.73 27.49 8.93
N LYS A 276 2.27 27.81 10.11
CA LYS A 276 3.71 27.83 10.44
C LYS A 276 4.43 26.49 10.22
N LEU A 277 3.71 25.37 10.28
CA LEU A 277 4.25 24.03 10.06
C LEU A 277 4.06 23.52 8.62
N GLY A 278 3.60 24.40 7.72
CA GLY A 278 3.51 24.17 6.28
C GLY A 278 2.41 23.21 5.83
N LEU A 279 2.38 22.94 4.53
CA LEU A 279 1.33 22.20 3.82
C LEU A 279 1.18 20.73 4.27
N LEU A 280 2.23 20.14 4.87
CA LEU A 280 2.25 18.74 5.31
C LEU A 280 1.34 18.51 6.51
N ILE A 281 1.48 19.35 7.53
CA ILE A 281 0.62 19.32 8.72
C ILE A 281 -0.77 19.89 8.37
N GLY A 282 -0.85 20.90 7.50
CA GLY A 282 -2.14 21.45 7.03
C GLY A 282 -3.03 20.44 6.28
N GLY A 283 -2.42 19.46 5.60
CA GLY A 283 -3.10 18.37 4.90
C GLY A 283 -3.28 17.07 5.69
N ARG A 284 -2.67 16.95 6.88
CA ARG A 284 -2.67 15.75 7.74
C ARG A 284 -2.71 16.15 9.22
N ILE A 285 -3.75 16.89 9.55
CA ILE A 285 -3.94 17.51 10.85
C ILE A 285 -4.09 16.51 12.00
N GLU A 286 -4.48 15.28 11.65
CA GLU A 286 -4.71 14.17 12.57
C GLU A 286 -3.42 13.60 13.15
N MET A 287 -2.26 13.90 12.55
CA MET A 287 -0.96 13.43 13.07
C MET A 287 -0.67 13.97 14.47
N ILE A 288 -1.03 15.24 14.75
CA ILE A 288 -0.72 15.89 16.04
C ILE A 288 -1.51 15.23 17.19
N PRO A 289 -2.86 15.13 17.14
CA PRO A 289 -3.63 14.40 18.14
C PRO A 289 -3.15 12.95 18.35
N ALA A 290 -2.84 12.23 17.26
CA ALA A 290 -2.39 10.85 17.33
C ALA A 290 -1.05 10.73 18.08
N LEU A 291 -0.10 11.64 17.83
CA LEU A 291 1.18 11.65 18.53
C LEU A 291 1.02 11.91 20.03
N PHE A 292 0.17 12.86 20.43
CA PHE A 292 -0.12 13.09 21.85
C PHE A 292 -0.81 11.87 22.49
N ALA A 293 -1.72 11.20 21.80
CA ALA A 293 -2.31 9.96 22.28
C ALA A 293 -1.26 8.85 22.45
N VAL A 294 -0.34 8.71 21.49
CA VAL A 294 0.79 7.77 21.61
C VAL A 294 1.67 8.13 22.82
N MET A 295 1.98 9.40 23.04
CA MET A 295 2.79 9.82 24.20
C MET A 295 2.13 9.50 25.54
N ASP A 296 0.79 9.59 25.62
CA ASP A 296 0.04 9.28 26.84
C ASP A 296 -0.03 7.76 27.12
N SER A 297 -0.03 6.91 26.09
CA SER A 297 -0.08 5.44 26.25
C SER A 297 0.75 4.71 25.17
N PRO A 298 2.10 4.79 25.23
CA PRO A 298 2.95 4.31 24.14
C PRO A 298 3.06 2.79 24.08
N ILE A 299 2.96 2.12 25.24
CA ILE A 299 3.17 0.67 25.35
C ILE A 299 1.88 -0.09 25.08
N ILE A 300 0.79 0.31 25.75
CA ILE A 300 -0.50 -0.40 25.72
C ILE A 300 -1.41 0.16 24.61
N GLY A 301 -1.39 1.47 24.35
CA GLY A 301 -2.38 2.11 23.49
C GLY A 301 -3.70 2.41 24.22
N HIS A 302 -4.74 2.75 23.45
CA HIS A 302 -6.03 3.27 23.89
C HIS A 302 -7.22 2.37 23.55
N GLY A 303 -6.99 1.25 22.85
CA GLY A 303 -8.02 0.30 22.43
C GLY A 303 -8.57 0.59 21.03
N SER A 304 -9.46 -0.27 20.58
CA SER A 304 -10.12 -0.24 19.27
C SER A 304 -11.09 0.93 19.21
N TRP A 305 -11.06 1.71 18.12
CA TRP A 305 -11.92 2.90 17.94
C TRP A 305 -11.94 3.82 19.19
N PRO A 306 -10.76 4.24 19.70
CA PRO A 306 -10.69 4.94 20.97
C PRO A 306 -11.33 6.32 20.86
N LYS A 307 -12.05 6.71 21.91
CA LYS A 307 -12.80 7.98 21.99
C LYS A 307 -12.35 8.75 23.20
N ASP A 308 -11.78 9.93 22.97
CA ASP A 308 -11.44 10.88 24.02
C ASP A 308 -11.45 12.32 23.43
N PRO A 309 -12.41 13.16 23.87
CA PRO A 309 -12.52 14.56 23.43
C PRO A 309 -11.24 15.38 23.66
N LYS A 310 -10.40 15.00 24.63
CA LYS A 310 -9.10 15.65 24.92
C LYS A 310 -8.25 15.73 23.67
N TYR A 311 -8.11 14.63 22.93
CA TYR A 311 -7.22 14.61 21.76
C TYR A 311 -7.78 15.36 20.58
N ARG A 312 -9.12 15.41 20.44
CA ARG A 312 -9.78 16.23 19.44
C ARG A 312 -9.56 17.73 19.67
N LYS A 313 -9.48 18.18 20.93
CA LYS A 313 -9.11 19.57 21.25
C LYS A 313 -7.70 19.93 20.77
N TYR A 314 -6.79 18.96 20.57
CA TYR A 314 -5.50 19.25 19.95
C TYR A 314 -5.60 19.74 18.51
N LEU A 315 -6.74 19.55 17.83
CA LEU A 315 -6.99 20.16 16.53
C LEU A 315 -7.12 21.69 16.62
N LEU A 316 -7.51 22.25 17.77
CA LEU A 316 -7.54 23.71 17.97
C LEU A 316 -6.14 24.33 17.96
N PHE A 317 -5.10 23.59 18.35
CA PHE A 317 -3.72 24.07 18.28
C PHE A 317 -3.29 24.39 16.84
N LEU A 318 -4.00 23.88 15.83
CA LEU A 318 -3.76 24.25 14.43
C LEU A 318 -4.09 25.72 14.17
N LEU A 319 -5.10 26.27 14.86
CA LEU A 319 -5.41 27.70 14.78
C LEU A 319 -4.28 28.53 15.38
N ASP A 320 -3.73 28.10 16.52
CA ASP A 320 -2.58 28.76 17.17
C ASP A 320 -1.30 28.69 16.31
N LEU A 321 -1.19 27.64 15.49
CA LEU A 321 -0.12 27.47 14.50
C LEU A 321 -0.34 28.30 13.21
N GLY A 322 -1.43 29.08 13.14
CA GLY A 322 -1.71 30.01 12.05
C GLY A 322 -2.42 29.40 10.84
N TYR A 323 -2.95 28.18 10.93
CA TYR A 323 -3.74 27.59 9.85
C TYR A 323 -5.10 28.29 9.75
N GLN A 324 -5.39 28.90 8.60
CA GLN A 324 -6.69 29.52 8.33
C GLN A 324 -7.70 28.47 7.88
N ARG A 325 -8.30 27.77 8.85
CA ARG A 325 -9.47 26.93 8.63
C ARG A 325 -10.72 27.61 9.16
N ASP A 326 -11.85 27.28 8.52
CA ASP A 326 -13.16 27.66 9.04
C ASP A 326 -13.33 27.10 10.47
N LYS A 327 -13.41 28.02 11.44
CA LYS A 327 -13.62 27.70 12.85
C LYS A 327 -14.92 26.93 13.06
N GLY A 328 -15.95 27.17 12.24
CA GLY A 328 -17.22 26.45 12.27
C GLY A 328 -17.06 24.98 11.90
N GLN A 329 -16.32 24.66 10.83
CA GLN A 329 -16.03 23.28 10.45
C GLN A 329 -15.14 22.55 11.47
N LEU A 330 -14.14 23.24 12.03
CA LEU A 330 -13.27 22.65 13.05
C LEU A 330 -14.05 22.36 14.34
N LYS A 331 -14.90 23.29 14.75
CA LYS A 331 -15.79 23.14 15.90
C LYS A 331 -16.80 22.01 15.68
N TYR A 332 -17.43 21.96 14.51
CA TYR A 332 -18.30 20.85 14.11
C TYR A 332 -17.58 19.49 14.22
N ALA A 333 -16.37 19.39 13.67
CA ALA A 333 -15.57 18.16 13.70
C ALA A 333 -15.14 17.74 15.12
N ILE A 334 -14.99 18.68 16.03
CA ILE A 334 -14.69 18.44 17.45
C ILE A 334 -15.95 18.02 18.21
N GLU A 335 -17.09 18.64 17.94
CA GLU A 335 -18.34 18.41 18.68
C GLU A 335 -19.10 17.15 18.24
N HIS A 336 -18.93 16.70 16.99
CA HIS A 336 -19.72 15.59 16.42
C HIS A 336 -19.04 14.22 16.53
N SER A 337 -17.85 14.15 17.13
CA SER A 337 -17.17 12.88 17.32
C SER A 337 -16.11 13.00 18.41
N ASP A 338 -15.97 11.96 19.23
CA ASP A 338 -14.90 11.87 20.25
C ASP A 338 -13.73 10.99 19.81
N LEU A 339 -13.82 10.38 18.63
CA LEU A 339 -12.83 9.44 18.11
C LEU A 339 -11.44 10.09 17.97
N ILE A 340 -10.41 9.46 18.55
CA ILE A 340 -9.03 9.94 18.44
C ILE A 340 -8.60 9.85 16.97
N PRO A 341 -8.32 10.97 16.30
CA PRO A 341 -8.05 10.93 14.88
C PRO A 341 -6.63 10.42 14.64
N ALA A 342 -6.50 9.39 13.81
CA ALA A 342 -5.22 8.86 13.33
C ALA A 342 -5.31 8.61 11.82
N HIS A 343 -4.37 9.14 11.05
CA HIS A 343 -4.39 9.09 9.57
C HIS A 343 -3.17 8.37 8.97
N SER A 344 -2.65 7.36 9.66
CA SER A 344 -1.64 6.45 9.12
C SER A 344 -1.80 5.05 9.69
N HIS A 345 -1.44 4.00 8.95
CA HIS A 345 -1.49 2.64 9.48
C HIS A 345 -0.61 2.49 10.72
N LEU A 346 0.58 3.10 10.69
CA LEU A 346 1.53 3.07 11.80
C LEU A 346 0.97 3.77 13.04
N LEU A 347 0.53 5.04 12.92
CA LEU A 347 0.05 5.80 14.07
C LEU A 347 -1.27 5.23 14.57
N GLN A 348 -2.17 4.82 13.69
CA GLN A 348 -3.44 4.21 14.09
C GLN A 348 -3.21 2.93 14.89
N ALA A 349 -2.34 2.03 14.40
CA ALA A 349 -2.01 0.80 15.14
C ALA A 349 -1.28 1.08 16.46
N TRP A 350 -0.45 2.14 16.52
CA TRP A 350 0.20 2.55 17.76
C TRP A 350 -0.81 3.11 18.77
N VAL A 351 -1.71 3.99 18.34
CA VAL A 351 -2.78 4.52 19.20
C VAL A 351 -3.67 3.38 19.69
N TRP A 352 -4.02 2.40 18.85
CA TRP A 352 -4.98 1.36 19.21
C TRP A 352 -4.39 0.21 20.02
N ALA A 353 -3.23 -0.31 19.63
CA ALA A 353 -2.60 -1.52 20.20
C ALA A 353 -1.20 -1.27 20.77
N GLY A 354 -0.80 0.00 20.92
CA GLY A 354 0.49 0.36 21.50
C GLY A 354 1.70 -0.02 20.63
N ILE A 355 2.85 -0.17 21.28
CA ILE A 355 4.14 -0.40 20.62
C ILE A 355 4.15 -1.67 19.76
N LEU A 356 3.38 -2.70 20.14
CA LEU A 356 3.31 -3.96 19.41
C LEU A 356 2.54 -3.82 18.08
N GLY A 357 1.48 -3.01 18.06
CA GLY A 357 0.81 -2.64 16.80
C GLY A 357 1.71 -1.81 15.88
N ALA A 358 2.47 -0.87 16.46
CA ALA A 358 3.45 -0.09 15.72
C ALA A 358 4.56 -0.97 15.11
N ALA A 359 5.08 -1.93 15.90
CA ALA A 359 6.14 -2.84 15.49
C ALA A 359 5.77 -3.66 14.25
N PHE A 360 4.50 -4.12 14.15
CA PHE A 360 4.01 -4.82 12.96
C PHE A 360 4.12 -3.95 11.70
N TRP A 361 3.65 -2.71 11.74
CA TRP A 361 3.70 -1.81 10.57
C TRP A 361 5.10 -1.34 10.24
N VAL A 362 5.98 -1.14 11.24
CA VAL A 362 7.41 -0.90 11.01
C VAL A 362 8.05 -2.10 10.31
N PHE A 363 7.75 -3.33 10.75
CA PHE A 363 8.21 -4.55 10.09
C PHE A 363 7.75 -4.60 8.63
N VAL A 364 6.46 -4.36 8.37
CA VAL A 364 5.91 -4.30 7.01
C VAL A 364 6.65 -3.25 6.17
N TRP A 365 6.83 -2.05 6.70
CA TRP A 365 7.51 -0.96 6.01
C TRP A 365 8.95 -1.31 5.63
N ILE A 366 9.73 -1.87 6.56
CA ILE A 366 11.10 -2.35 6.32
C ILE A 366 11.11 -3.37 5.17
N TRP A 367 10.17 -4.32 5.17
CA TRP A 367 10.07 -5.35 4.13
C TRP A 367 9.65 -4.78 2.78
N VAL A 368 8.71 -3.84 2.73
CA VAL A 368 8.32 -3.14 1.50
C VAL A 368 9.55 -2.47 0.89
N VAL A 369 10.30 -1.68 1.66
CA VAL A 369 11.51 -0.97 1.20
C VAL A 369 12.58 -1.96 0.74
N LYS A 370 12.81 -3.03 1.52
CA LYS A 370 13.79 -4.07 1.19
C LYS A 370 13.45 -4.81 -0.11
N ILE A 371 12.19 -5.18 -0.30
CA ILE A 371 11.71 -5.88 -1.50
C ILE A 371 11.73 -4.96 -2.71
N ALA A 372 11.34 -3.69 -2.55
CA ALA A 372 11.41 -2.68 -3.60
C ALA A 372 12.86 -2.49 -4.08
N TRP A 373 13.81 -2.32 -3.16
CA TRP A 373 15.23 -2.20 -3.46
C TRP A 373 15.76 -3.39 -4.25
N HIS A 374 15.47 -4.59 -3.75
CA HIS A 374 15.96 -5.80 -4.36
C HIS A 374 15.35 -6.02 -5.73
N SER A 375 14.05 -5.77 -5.88
CA SER A 375 13.37 -5.87 -7.18
C SER A 375 13.86 -4.81 -8.17
N PHE A 376 14.25 -3.62 -7.71
CA PHE A 376 14.91 -2.62 -8.54
C PHE A 376 16.26 -3.11 -9.07
N ARG A 377 17.06 -3.81 -8.25
CA ARG A 377 18.32 -4.40 -8.71
C ARG A 377 18.11 -5.57 -9.68
N THR A 378 17.25 -6.51 -9.29
CA THR A 378 16.95 -7.75 -10.00
C THR A 378 15.44 -7.80 -10.33
N PRO A 379 15.03 -7.22 -11.48
CA PRO A 379 13.62 -7.17 -11.86
C PRO A 379 13.11 -8.57 -12.14
N ASN A 380 11.97 -8.90 -11.55
CA ASN A 380 11.24 -10.15 -11.79
C ASN A 380 10.00 -9.86 -12.65
N VAL A 381 9.24 -10.91 -12.96
CA VAL A 381 8.04 -10.77 -13.81
C VAL A 381 7.05 -9.74 -13.26
N LEU A 382 6.89 -9.64 -11.93
CA LEU A 382 5.96 -8.71 -11.29
C LEU A 382 6.52 -7.29 -11.14
N PHE A 383 7.67 -6.96 -11.75
CA PHE A 383 8.38 -5.70 -11.50
C PHE A 383 7.50 -4.45 -11.71
N ALA A 384 6.76 -4.37 -12.82
CA ALA A 384 5.92 -3.21 -13.13
C ALA A 384 4.84 -2.94 -12.06
N PRO A 385 3.92 -3.88 -11.74
CA PRO A 385 2.96 -3.66 -10.66
C PRO A 385 3.61 -3.54 -9.28
N LEU A 386 4.73 -4.23 -9.04
CA LEU A 386 5.45 -4.14 -7.77
C LEU A 386 5.98 -2.73 -7.49
N VAL A 387 6.61 -2.08 -8.47
CA VAL A 387 7.21 -0.75 -8.24
C VAL A 387 6.13 0.26 -7.85
N PHE A 388 5.02 0.26 -8.58
CA PHE A 388 3.88 1.12 -8.26
C PHE A 388 3.29 0.83 -6.88
N LEU A 389 2.97 -0.44 -6.60
CA LEU A 389 2.39 -0.85 -5.31
C LEU A 389 3.35 -0.63 -4.14
N ALA A 390 4.65 -0.77 -4.32
CA ALA A 390 5.65 -0.54 -3.28
C ALA A 390 5.74 0.95 -2.91
N LEU A 391 5.74 1.86 -3.89
CA LEU A 391 5.73 3.30 -3.63
C LEU A 391 4.49 3.72 -2.85
N LEU A 392 3.32 3.23 -3.28
CA LEU A 392 2.06 3.44 -2.56
C LEU A 392 2.12 2.87 -1.14
N SER A 393 2.64 1.65 -0.98
CA SER A 393 2.74 1.00 0.33
C SER A 393 3.63 1.79 1.29
N ILE A 394 4.76 2.33 0.82
CA ILE A 394 5.65 3.17 1.64
C ILE A 394 4.91 4.41 2.14
N TRP A 395 4.12 5.05 1.27
CA TRP A 395 3.30 6.20 1.63
C TRP A 395 2.18 5.82 2.59
N ASP A 396 1.45 4.76 2.30
CA ASP A 396 0.24 4.38 3.02
C ASP A 396 0.53 4.05 4.49
N VAL A 397 1.63 3.34 4.79
CA VAL A 397 2.03 3.06 6.18
C VAL A 397 2.21 4.34 7.00
N LEU A 398 2.73 5.39 6.36
CA LEU A 398 3.09 6.63 7.04
C LEU A 398 1.97 7.68 7.02
N PHE A 399 1.06 7.64 6.04
CA PHE A 399 0.16 8.76 5.74
C PHE A 399 -1.27 8.40 5.31
N SER A 400 -1.64 7.11 5.31
CA SER A 400 -3.01 6.65 4.97
C SER A 400 -3.61 5.81 6.11
N PRO A 401 -4.89 6.00 6.49
CA PRO A 401 -5.52 5.24 7.56
C PRO A 401 -5.75 3.77 7.19
N PHE A 402 -5.67 2.86 8.17
CA PHE A 402 -6.00 1.46 7.98
C PHE A 402 -7.50 1.26 8.19
N GLY A 403 -8.23 1.00 7.12
CA GLY A 403 -9.67 0.81 7.13
C GLY A 403 -10.12 -0.36 6.27
N SER A 404 -11.43 -0.53 6.20
CA SER A 404 -12.14 -1.57 5.44
C SER A 404 -11.66 -1.76 4.02
N MET A 405 -11.77 -0.72 3.19
CA MET A 405 -11.31 -0.74 1.79
C MET A 405 -9.83 -1.13 1.65
N THR A 406 -9.02 -0.84 2.67
CA THR A 406 -7.57 -1.04 2.60
C THR A 406 -7.12 -2.44 3.03
N ARG A 407 -7.93 -3.22 3.76
CA ARG A 407 -7.54 -4.56 4.25
C ARG A 407 -7.21 -5.50 3.10
N PHE A 408 -8.19 -5.69 2.20
CA PHE A 408 -8.02 -6.52 1.02
C PHE A 408 -6.92 -5.96 0.09
N ALA A 409 -6.89 -4.63 -0.10
CA ALA A 409 -5.84 -3.97 -0.88
C ALA A 409 -4.43 -4.25 -0.34
N TRP A 410 -4.25 -4.26 0.98
CA TRP A 410 -2.99 -4.60 1.62
C TRP A 410 -2.65 -6.08 1.53
N ALA A 411 -3.64 -6.97 1.63
CA ALA A 411 -3.42 -8.39 1.40
C ALA A 411 -2.87 -8.64 -0.02
N LEU A 412 -3.40 -7.92 -1.02
CA LEU A 412 -2.87 -7.92 -2.39
C LEU A 412 -1.46 -7.34 -2.48
N LYS A 413 -1.22 -6.15 -1.92
CA LYS A 413 0.11 -5.50 -1.92
C LYS A 413 1.18 -6.41 -1.33
N LEU A 414 0.93 -6.97 -0.15
CA LEU A 414 1.86 -7.88 0.51
C LEU A 414 2.05 -9.16 -0.29
N THR A 415 1.00 -9.70 -0.89
CA THR A 415 1.11 -10.87 -1.78
C THR A 415 2.05 -10.59 -2.95
N VAL A 416 1.87 -9.48 -3.67
CA VAL A 416 2.76 -9.10 -4.79
C VAL A 416 4.21 -8.99 -4.30
N LEU A 417 4.43 -8.26 -3.19
CA LEU A 417 5.76 -8.06 -2.62
C LEU A 417 6.44 -9.38 -2.21
N PHE A 418 5.77 -10.25 -1.46
CA PHE A 418 6.37 -11.49 -0.97
C PHE A 418 6.51 -12.57 -2.04
N ILE A 419 5.66 -12.59 -3.07
CA ILE A 419 5.89 -13.43 -4.26
C ILE A 419 7.10 -12.91 -5.04
N SER A 420 7.24 -11.60 -5.24
CA SER A 420 8.43 -11.02 -5.84
C SER A 420 9.72 -11.32 -5.06
N TRP A 421 9.67 -11.30 -3.74
CA TRP A 421 10.81 -11.67 -2.89
C TRP A 421 11.29 -13.10 -3.12
N ARG A 422 10.37 -14.04 -3.38
CA ARG A 422 10.74 -15.44 -3.67
C ARG A 422 11.59 -15.57 -4.92
N PHE A 423 11.32 -14.77 -5.96
CA PHE A 423 12.15 -14.75 -7.16
C PHE A 423 13.57 -14.26 -6.87
N VAL A 424 13.69 -13.18 -6.09
CA VAL A 424 15.00 -12.64 -5.71
C VAL A 424 15.82 -13.67 -4.91
N ARG A 425 15.18 -14.43 -4.02
CA ARG A 425 15.85 -15.50 -3.26
C ARG A 425 16.28 -16.67 -4.14
N ALA A 426 15.44 -17.08 -5.09
CA ALA A 426 15.77 -18.17 -6.00
C ALA A 426 17.04 -17.82 -6.80
N GLU A 427 17.12 -16.61 -7.35
CA GLU A 427 18.28 -16.13 -8.11
C GLU A 427 19.57 -16.15 -7.29
N LYS A 428 19.53 -15.65 -6.04
CA LYS A 428 20.70 -15.69 -5.14
C LYS A 428 21.19 -17.11 -4.87
N ARG A 429 20.27 -18.07 -4.68
CA ARG A 429 20.62 -19.47 -4.43
C ARG A 429 21.26 -20.12 -5.65
N TYR A 430 20.78 -19.81 -6.85
CA TYR A 430 21.42 -20.26 -8.09
C TYR A 430 22.84 -19.69 -8.23
N MET A 431 23.03 -18.39 -7.98
CA MET A 431 24.36 -17.78 -8.06
C MET A 431 25.35 -18.35 -7.04
N SER A 432 24.90 -18.63 -5.80
CA SER A 432 25.79 -19.26 -4.81
C SER A 432 26.20 -20.68 -5.20
N LEU A 433 25.28 -21.47 -5.75
CA LEU A 433 25.58 -22.84 -6.19
C LEU A 433 26.53 -22.84 -7.39
N ALA A 434 26.32 -21.94 -8.35
CA ALA A 434 27.19 -21.79 -9.52
C ALA A 434 28.61 -21.34 -9.14
N ALA A 435 28.76 -20.48 -8.13
CA ALA A 435 30.07 -20.06 -7.64
C ALA A 435 30.86 -21.22 -7.00
N THR A 436 30.17 -22.09 -6.25
CA THR A 436 30.80 -23.30 -5.68
C THR A 436 31.17 -24.36 -6.72
N SER A 437 30.41 -24.50 -7.82
CA SER A 437 30.70 -25.50 -8.86
C SER A 437 31.83 -25.10 -9.83
N VAL A 438 32.31 -23.86 -9.79
CA VAL A 438 33.44 -23.38 -10.59
C VAL A 438 34.76 -23.41 -9.80
N CYS A 439 34.70 -23.64 -8.48
CA CYS A 439 35.86 -23.79 -7.59
C CYS A 439 36.22 -25.25 -7.27
N VAL A 440 35.55 -26.21 -7.92
CA VAL A 440 35.87 -27.65 -7.89
C VAL A 440 36.21 -28.04 -9.32
#